data_AF-A0A3D5DEW6-F1
#
_entry.id   AF-A0A3D5DEW6-F1
#
_cell.length_a   1.000
_cell.length_b   1.000
_cell.length_c   1.000
_cell.angle_alpha   90.00
_cell.angle_beta   90.00
_cell.angle_gamma   90.00
#
_symmetry.space_group_name_H-M   'P 1'
#
loop_
_entity.id
_entity.type
_entity.pdbx_description
1 polymer ?
#
loop_
_entity_poly.entity_id
_entity_poly.type
_entity_poly.pdbx_seq_one_letter_code
_entity_poly.pdbx_strand_id
1 'polypeptide(L)' 'MSEKKRNLNYPLVEATIGDTHAAMKAGQVTARGLVDAYRERISAYDQRGPSINSVVTVDDAAAGRADAPDASFA' A
#
# COMPACT_ATOMS: atom_id res chain seq x y z
N MET A 1 16.81 -4.59 16.67
CA MET A 1 15.63 -3.72 16.47
C MET A 1 14.74 -4.42 15.46
N SER A 2 13.54 -4.81 15.88
CA SER A 2 12.71 -5.82 15.23
C SER A 2 12.05 -5.29 13.95
N GLU A 3 12.52 -5.76 12.80
CA GLU A 3 11.91 -5.47 11.49
C GLU A 3 10.63 -6.29 11.35
N LYS A 4 9.54 -5.77 11.92
CA LYS A 4 8.22 -6.37 11.79
C LYS A 4 7.74 -6.10 10.36
N LYS A 5 8.19 -6.93 9.40
CA LYS A 5 7.62 -6.98 8.05
C LYS A 5 6.10 -7.10 8.22
N ARG A 6 5.37 -6.03 7.91
CA ARG A 6 3.90 -6.05 7.89
C ARG A 6 3.50 -6.86 6.67
N ASN A 7 3.47 -8.17 6.85
CA ASN A 7 2.84 -9.10 5.96
C ASN A 7 1.34 -8.81 5.99
N LEU A 8 0.90 -7.95 5.07
CA LEU A 8 -0.50 -7.90 4.66
C LEU A 8 -0.88 -9.32 4.28
N ASN A 9 -1.81 -9.94 5.02
CA ASN A 9 -2.40 -11.23 4.66
C ASN A 9 -3.41 -11.06 3.51
N TYR A 10 -3.05 -10.22 2.54
CA TYR A 10 -3.83 -9.76 1.41
C TYR A 10 -2.93 -9.80 0.17
N PRO A 11 -3.38 -10.40 -0.95
CA PRO A 11 -2.58 -10.44 -2.17
C PRO A 11 -2.45 -9.03 -2.74
N LEU A 12 -1.36 -8.33 -2.40
CA LEU A 12 -1.12 -6.96 -2.84
C LEU A 12 -1.01 -6.85 -4.37
N VAL A 13 -0.48 -7.90 -5.03
CA VAL A 13 -0.32 -7.97 -6.48
C VAL A 13 -1.39 -8.90 -7.05
N GLU A 14 -1.88 -8.60 -8.26
CA GLU A 14 -2.93 -9.35 -8.97
C GLU A 14 -4.34 -9.31 -8.34
N ALA A 15 -4.54 -8.60 -7.22
CA ALA A 15 -5.89 -8.38 -6.71
C ALA A 15 -6.65 -7.35 -7.56
N THR A 16 -7.93 -7.63 -7.81
CA THR A 16 -8.80 -6.67 -8.50
C THR A 16 -9.23 -5.57 -7.54
N ILE A 17 -9.65 -4.43 -8.09
CA ILE A 17 -10.24 -3.32 -7.30
C ILE A 17 -11.44 -3.83 -6.49
N GLY A 18 -12.23 -4.75 -7.05
CA GLY A 18 -13.36 -5.37 -6.36
C GLY A 18 -12.93 -6.15 -5.12
N ASP A 19 -11.87 -6.96 -5.24
CA ASP A 19 -11.32 -7.72 -4.12
C ASP A 19 -10.72 -6.79 -3.06
N THR A 20 -10.04 -5.72 -3.48
CA THR A 20 -9.50 -4.71 -2.56
C THR A 20 -10.61 -4.03 -1.77
N HIS A 21 -11.68 -3.59 -2.43
CA HIS A 21 -12.80 -2.93 -1.77
C HIS A 21 -13.55 -3.90 -0.84
N ALA A 22 -13.69 -5.17 -1.22
CA ALA A 22 -14.27 -6.19 -0.36
C ALA A 22 -13.41 -6.43 0.88
N ALA A 23 -12.10 -6.53 0.72
CA ALA A 23 -11.15 -6.70 1.82
C ALA A 23 -11.10 -5.48 2.76
N MET A 24 -11.23 -4.27 2.22
CA MET A 24 -11.37 -3.04 3.02
C MET A 24 -12.63 -3.06 3.88
N LYS A 25 -13.78 -3.36 3.29
CA LYS A 25 -15.06 -3.47 4.01
C LYS A 25 -15.05 -4.59 5.04
N ALA A 26 -14.31 -5.67 4.79
CA ALA A 26 -14.14 -6.78 5.72
C ALA A 26 -13.11 -6.49 6.83
N GLY A 27 -12.47 -5.31 6.83
CA GLY A 27 -11.44 -4.94 7.81
C GLY A 27 -10.13 -5.73 7.67
N GLN A 28 -9.94 -6.44 6.55
CA GLN A 28 -8.75 -7.26 6.30
C GLN A 28 -7.56 -6.43 5.83
N VAL A 29 -7.83 -5.26 5.25
CA VAL A 29 -6.82 -4.31 4.79
C VAL A 29 -7.35 -2.89 4.94
N THR A 30 -6.44 -1.93 5.16
CA THR A 30 -6.75 -0.50 5.16
C THR A 30 -6.10 0.17 3.95
N ALA A 31 -6.70 1.26 3.46
CA ALA A 31 -6.11 2.14 2.46
C ALA A 31 -4.71 2.59 2.90
N ARG A 32 -4.52 2.95 4.19
CA ARG A 32 -3.20 3.26 4.74
C ARG A 32 -2.22 2.10 4.59
N GLY A 33 -2.66 0.88 4.89
CA GLY A 33 -1.87 -0.34 4.76
C GLY A 33 -1.43 -0.60 3.32
N LEU A 34 -2.33 -0.41 2.35
CA LEU A 34 -2.02 -0.57 0.92
C LEU A 34 -1.02 0.48 0.44
N VAL A 35 -1.24 1.75 0.79
CA VAL A 35 -0.34 2.84 0.38
C VAL A 35 1.06 2.63 0.93
N ASP A 36 1.18 2.28 2.21
CA ASP A 36 2.49 2.00 2.80
C ASP A 36 3.19 0.82 2.11
N ALA A 37 2.46 -0.25 1.78
CA ALA A 37 3.03 -1.43 1.12
C ALA A 37 3.47 -1.14 -0.32
N TYR A 38 2.72 -0.31 -1.07
CA TYR A 38 3.14 0.13 -2.40
C TYR A 38 4.33 1.08 -2.35
N ARG A 39 4.41 1.97 -1.36
CA ARG A 39 5.60 2.82 -1.16
C ARG A 39 6.86 1.98 -0.88
N GLU A 40 6.74 0.94 -0.07
CA GLU A 40 7.86 0.01 0.18
C GLU A 40 8.31 -0.67 -1.12
N ARG A 41 7.37 -1.10 -1.98
CA ARG A 41 7.68 -1.67 -3.30
C ARG A 41 8.33 -0.67 -4.25
N ILE A 42 7.84 0.56 -4.33
CA ILE A 42 8.47 1.62 -5.14
C ILE A 42 9.91 1.83 -4.67
N SER A 43 10.13 1.94 -3.36
CA SER A 43 11.47 2.11 -2.81
C SER A 43 12.38 0.90 -3.08
N ALA A 44 11.85 -0.33 -3.03
CA ALA A 44 12.61 -1.56 -3.25
C ALA A 44 12.93 -1.84 -4.72
N TYR A 45 12.02 -1.56 -5.65
CA TYR A 45 12.16 -1.95 -7.06
C TYR A 45 12.46 -0.77 -8.00
N ASP A 46 11.89 0.40 -7.74
CA ASP A 46 12.01 1.55 -8.62
C ASP A 46 13.24 2.39 -8.28
N GLN A 47 13.46 2.68 -6.98
CA GLN A 47 14.52 3.58 -6.53
C GLN A 47 15.82 2.85 -6.14
N ARG A 48 15.74 1.71 -5.44
CA ARG A 48 16.92 0.97 -4.94
C ARG A 48 17.20 -0.35 -5.68
N GLY A 49 16.24 -0.81 -6.48
CA GLY A 49 16.26 -2.12 -7.14
C GLY A 49 16.82 -2.05 -8.58
N PRO A 50 16.25 -2.77 -9.57
CA PRO A 50 16.71 -2.72 -10.96
C PRO A 50 16.54 -1.36 -11.65
N SER A 51 16.23 -0.31 -10.90
CA SER A 51 16.05 1.06 -11.36
C SER A 51 15.07 1.14 -12.53
N ILE A 52 13.86 0.59 -12.31
CA ILE A 52 12.79 0.59 -13.32
C ILE A 52 12.48 2.02 -13.77
N ASN A 53 12.72 3.03 -12.91
CA ASN A 53 12.55 4.46 -13.18
C ASN A 53 11.15 4.79 -13.71
N SER A 54 10.15 4.09 -13.20
CA SER A 54 8.73 4.26 -13.53
C SER A 54 8.05 5.33 -12.69
N VAL A 55 8.59 5.66 -11.50
CA VAL A 55 8.00 6.66 -10.59
C VAL A 55 8.98 7.82 -10.38
N VAL A 56 8.70 8.93 -11.05
CA VAL A 56 9.53 10.15 -10.97
C VAL A 56 9.43 10.82 -9.60
N THR A 57 8.22 10.92 -9.05
CA THR A 57 7.95 11.58 -7.76
C THR A 57 6.93 10.79 -6.97
N VAL A 58 7.21 10.57 -5.68
CA VAL A 58 6.25 10.01 -4.71
C VAL A 58 5.74 11.15 -3.84
N ASP A 59 4.42 11.27 -3.70
CA ASP A 59 3.81 12.24 -2.79
C ASP A 59 3.99 11.82 -1.33
N ASP A 60 4.68 12.65 -0.54
CA ASP A 60 4.92 12.39 0.87
C ASP A 60 3.63 12.40 1.71
N ALA A 61 2.62 13.18 1.29
CA ALA A 61 1.33 13.25 1.95
C ALA A 61 0.40 12.06 1.59
N ALA A 62 0.77 11.21 0.62
CA ALA A 62 -0.08 10.11 0.15
C ALA A 62 -0.52 9.18 1.28
N ALA A 63 0.35 8.95 2.27
CA ALA A 63 0.03 8.09 3.39
C ALA A 63 -1.01 8.72 4.32
N GLY A 64 -0.98 10.03 4.55
CA GLY A 64 -2.01 10.74 5.33
C GLY A 64 -3.33 10.89 4.57
N ARG A 65 -3.29 11.03 3.24
CA ARG A 65 -4.51 11.03 2.41
C ARG A 65 -5.25 9.69 2.45
N ALA A 66 -4.55 8.60 2.72
CA ALA A 66 -5.13 7.27 2.86
C ALA A 66 -5.97 7.10 4.14
N ASP A 67 -5.78 7.95 5.14
CA ASP A 67 -6.54 7.88 6.39
C ASP A 67 -8.01 8.30 6.18
N ALA A 68 -8.30 9.18 5.20
CA ALA A 68 -9.65 9.65 4.89
C ALA A 68 -10.59 8.54 4.36
N PRO A 69 -10.21 7.73 3.36
CA PRO A 69 -11.02 6.59 2.95
C PRO A 69 -11.12 5.52 4.03
N ASP A 70 -10.09 5.31 4.86
CA ASP A 70 -10.15 4.38 5.99
C ASP A 70 -11.26 4.76 6.98
N ALA A 71 -11.45 6.06 7.26
CA ALA A 71 -12.55 6.55 8.07
C ALA A 71 -13.95 6.31 7.45
N SER A 72 -14.03 6.09 6.14
CA SER A 72 -15.30 5.81 5.44
C SER A 72 -15.66 4.33 5.41
N PHE A 73 -14.72 3.44 5.71
CA PHE A 73 -14.90 1.99 5.77
C PHE A 73 -14.97 1.44 7.21
N ALA A 74 -14.88 2.32 8.22
CA ALA A 74 -14.97 1.99 9.65
C ALA A 74 -16.41 1.79 10.15
#